data_AF-A0A953JX51-F1
#
_entry.id   AF-A0A953JX51-F1
#
_cell.length_a   1.000
_cell.length_b   1.000
_cell.length_c   1.000
_cell.angle_alpha   90.00
_cell.angle_beta   90.00
_cell.angle_gamma   90.00
#
_symmetry.space_group_name_H-M   'P 1'
#
loop_
_entity.id
_entity.type
_entity.pdbx_description
1 polymer ?
#
loop_
_entity_poly.entity_id
_entity_poly.type
_entity_poly.pdbx_seq_one_letter_code
_entity_poly.pdbx_strand_id
1 'polypeptide(L)' 'MNALLTVSDVARQLSNKLGRVILPRHISQLYYDRQLRDDICPIVGGRRLIPADYVPQVEAALRRHGYLRRARKEAAR' A
#
# COMPACT_ATOMS: atom_id res chain seq x y z
N MET A 1 15.06 -10.88 -12.34
CA MET A 1 14.51 -11.20 -11.00
C MET A 1 13.56 -10.08 -10.61
N ASN A 2 12.27 -10.37 -10.43
CA ASN A 2 11.35 -9.36 -9.89
C ASN A 2 11.73 -9.09 -8.43
N ALA A 3 12.08 -7.85 -8.11
CA ALA A 3 12.38 -7.47 -6.74
C ALA A 3 11.11 -7.63 -5.88
N LEU A 4 11.26 -8.26 -4.71
CA LEU A 4 10.20 -8.33 -3.70
C LEU A 4 10.40 -7.21 -2.71
N LEU A 5 9.34 -6.44 -2.48
CA LEU A 5 9.31 -5.28 -1.60
C LEU A 5 8.46 -5.60 -0.38
N THR A 6 8.84 -5.08 0.78
CA THR A 6 7.94 -5.09 1.94
C THR A 6 6.89 -4.00 1.83
N VAL A 7 5.83 -4.08 2.63
CA VAL A 7 4.84 -3.00 2.76
C VAL A 7 5.50 -1.65 3.07
N SER A 8 6.53 -1.65 3.92
CA SER A 8 7.27 -0.44 4.30
C SER A 8 8.07 0.14 3.12
N ASP A 9 8.66 -0.72 2.28
CA ASP A 9 9.39 -0.28 1.09
C ASP A 9 8.43 0.34 0.07
N VAL A 10 7.29 -0.31 -0.19
CA VAL A 10 6.25 0.21 -1.08
C VAL A 10 5.69 1.53 -0.56
N ALA A 11 5.43 1.63 0.75
CA ALA A 11 4.97 2.88 1.36
C ALA A 11 5.97 4.02 1.17
N ARG A 12 7.26 3.77 1.38
CA ARG A 12 8.33 4.75 1.17
C ARG A 12 8.44 5.16 -0.30
N GLN A 13 8.42 4.18 -1.21
CA GLN A 13 8.49 4.41 -2.65
C GLN A 13 7.32 5.27 -3.15
N LEU A 14 6.09 4.91 -2.77
CA LEU A 14 4.90 5.68 -3.13
C LEU A 14 4.89 7.06 -2.47
N SER A 15 5.42 7.18 -1.26
CA SER A 15 5.52 8.49 -0.59
C SER A 15 6.42 9.45 -1.35
N ASN A 16 7.59 8.96 -1.76
CA ASN A 16 8.55 9.74 -2.56
C ASN A 16 7.97 10.07 -3.95
N LYS A 17 7.34 9.09 -4.60
CA LYS A 17 6.75 9.26 -5.94
C LYS A 17 5.62 10.30 -5.97
N LEU A 18 4.76 10.29 -4.95
CA LEU A 18 3.54 11.10 -4.92
C LEU A 18 3.72 12.43 -4.17
N GLY A 19 4.88 12.67 -3.56
CA GLY A 19 5.12 13.85 -2.72
C GLY A 19 4.19 13.92 -1.50
N ARG A 20 3.69 12.78 -1.02
CA ARG A 20 2.74 12.68 0.10
C ARG A 20 3.04 11.46 0.95
N VAL A 21 3.00 11.60 2.27
CA VAL A 21 3.18 10.47 3.19
C VAL A 21 2.09 9.41 3.02
N ILE A 22 2.51 8.20 2.67
CA ILE A 22 1.71 6.98 2.67
C ILE A 22 2.14 6.14 3.86
N LEU A 23 1.22 5.88 4.78
CA LEU A 23 1.50 5.03 5.93
C LEU A 23 1.43 3.54 5.52
N PRO A 24 2.36 2.69 5.99
CA PRO A 24 2.28 1.24 5.80
C PRO A 24 0.92 0.65 6.17
N ARG A 25 0.29 1.18 7.23
CA ARG A 25 -1.04 0.77 7.67
C ARG A 25 -2.11 0.94 6.60
N HIS A 26 -2.06 1.97 5.75
CA HIS A 26 -3.03 2.15 4.67
C HIS A 26 -2.93 1.02 3.64
N ILE A 27 -1.71 0.57 3.34
CA ILE A 27 -1.47 -0.54 2.42
C ILE A 27 -1.94 -1.85 3.05
N SER A 28 -1.60 -2.10 4.32
CA SER A 28 -2.08 -3.29 5.05
C SER A 28 -3.61 -3.35 5.10
N GLN A 29 -4.27 -2.22 5.30
CA GLN A 29 -5.73 -2.14 5.34
C GLN A 29 -6.35 -2.58 4.01
N LEU A 30 -5.76 -2.23 2.86
CA LEU A 30 -6.24 -2.68 1.55
C LEU A 30 -6.22 -4.21 1.39
N TYR A 31 -5.28 -4.90 2.02
CA TYR A 31 -5.27 -6.38 2.03
C TYR A 31 -6.34 -6.93 2.98
N TYR A 32 -6.53 -6.34 4.16
CA TYR A 32 -7.62 -6.71 5.06
C TYR A 32 -9.00 -6.53 4.42
N ASP A 33 -9.19 -5.44 3.66
CA ASP A 33 -10.42 -5.11 2.96
C ASP A 33 -10.57 -5.86 1.62
N ARG A 34 -9.66 -6.81 1.34
CA ARG A 34 -9.61 -7.63 0.11
C ARG A 34 -9.63 -6.82 -1.19
N GLN A 35 -9.06 -5.61 -1.16
CA GLN A 35 -8.90 -4.73 -2.32
C GLN A 35 -7.67 -5.07 -3.16
N LEU A 36 -6.77 -5.88 -2.60
CA LEU A 36 -5.56 -6.38 -3.23
C LEU A 36 -5.50 -7.91 -3.13
N ARG A 37 -4.74 -8.53 -4.02
CA ARG A 37 -4.62 -9.99 -4.10
C ARG A 37 -3.61 -10.52 -3.11
N ASP A 38 -4.09 -11.26 -2.12
CA ASP A 38 -3.24 -11.91 -1.12
C ASP A 38 -2.39 -13.06 -1.69
N ASP A 39 -2.89 -13.72 -2.74
CA ASP A 39 -2.21 -14.85 -3.37
C ASP A 39 -0.99 -14.43 -4.21
N ILE A 40 -1.00 -13.20 -4.73
CA ILE A 40 0.16 -12.59 -5.41
C ILE A 40 1.16 -12.02 -4.39
N CYS A 41 0.64 -11.55 -3.25
CA CYS A 41 1.43 -10.88 -2.21
C CYS A 41 1.44 -11.70 -0.91
N PRO A 42 2.16 -12.84 -0.88
CA PRO A 42 2.14 -13.76 0.25
C PRO A 42 2.80 -13.15 1.49
N ILE A 43 2.44 -13.70 2.66
CA ILE A 43 3.12 -13.40 3.92
C ILE A 43 4.18 -14.47 4.17
N VAL A 44 5.45 -14.05 4.26
CA VAL A 44 6.59 -14.92 4.55
C VAL A 44 7.36 -14.34 5.73
N GLY A 45 7.59 -15.14 6.78
CA GLY A 45 8.28 -14.67 7.99
C GLY A 45 7.60 -13.47 8.67
N GLY A 46 6.27 -13.40 8.63
CA GLY A 46 5.48 -12.30 9.20
C GLY A 46 5.52 -10.99 8.40
N ARG A 47 6.14 -10.98 7.21
CA ARG A 47 6.18 -9.82 6.32
C ARG A 47 5.45 -10.13 5.03
N ARG A 48 4.63 -9.19 4.58
CA ARG A 48 3.99 -9.28 3.27
C ARG A 48 4.99 -8.89 2.18
N LEU A 49 5.21 -9.81 1.26
CA LEU A 49 6.08 -9.63 0.10
C LEU A 49 5.23 -9.13 -1.07
N ILE A 50 5.60 -8.00 -1.64
CA ILE A 50 4.91 -7.34 -2.74
C ILE A 50 5.85 -7.35 -3.94
N PRO A 51 5.50 -8.02 -5.04
CA PRO A 51 6.25 -7.92 -6.29
C PRO A 51 6.36 -6.47 -6.76
N ALA A 52 7.53 -6.03 -7.23
CA ALA A 52 7.75 -4.65 -7.65
C ALA A 52 6.82 -4.21 -8.81
N ASP A 53 6.46 -5.14 -9.68
CA ASP A 53 5.48 -4.98 -10.77
C ASP A 53 4.03 -4.91 -10.28
N TYR A 54 3.77 -5.23 -9.00
CA TYR A 54 2.47 -5.09 -8.35
C TYR A 54 2.26 -3.72 -7.66
N VAL A 55 3.32 -2.90 -7.55
CA VAL A 55 3.25 -1.56 -6.95
C VAL A 55 2.22 -0.64 -7.62
N PRO A 56 2.07 -0.61 -8.97
CA PRO A 56 1.01 0.18 -9.62
C PRO A 56 -0.41 -0.18 -9.17
N GLN A 57 -0.67 -1.45 -8.85
CA GLN A 57 -1.96 -1.96 -8.39
C GLN A 57 -2.23 -1.50 -6.95
N VAL A 58 -1.20 -1.49 -6.10
CA VAL A 58 -1.27 -0.89 -4.75
C VAL A 58 -1.60 0.60 -4.85
N GLU A 59 -0.95 1.34 -5.74
CA GLU A 59 -1.24 2.75 -5.97
C GLU A 59 -2.70 2.96 -6.42
N ALA A 60 -3.17 2.19 -7.40
CA ALA A 60 -4.53 2.27 -7.90
C ALA A 60 -5.57 1.97 -6.79
N ALA A 61 -5.30 0.98 -5.94
CA ALA A 61 -6.15 0.67 -4.79
C ALA A 61 -6.16 1.82 -3.76
N LEU A 62 -5.01 2.42 -3.43
CA LEU A 62 -4.93 3.59 -2.56
C LEU A 62 -5.71 4.80 -3.11
N ARG A 63 -5.71 4.98 -4.45
CA ARG A 63 -6.50 6.04 -5.12
C ARG A 63 -7.99 5.76 -4.98
N ARG A 64 -8.43 4.54 -5.30
CA ARG A 64 -9.84 4.12 -5.23
C ARG A 64 -10.41 4.21 -3.81
N HIS A 65 -9.64 3.79 -2.81
CA HIS A 65 -10.06 3.84 -1.41
C HIS A 65 -10.06 5.27 -0.82
N GLY A 66 -9.50 6.26 -1.53
CA GLY A 66 -9.48 7.64 -1.07
C GLY A 66 -8.40 7.97 -0.03
N TYR A 67 -7.48 7.03 0.29
CA TYR A 67 -6.30 7.33 1.13
C TYR A 67 -5.40 8.42 0.51
N LEU A 68 -5.51 8.62 -0.80
CA LEU A 68 -4.81 9.66 -1.55
C LEU A 68 -5.62 10.94 -1.74
N ARG A 69 -6.87 11.02 -1.25
CA ARG A 69 -7.67 12.25 -1.25
C ARG A 69 -7.12 13.19 -0.17
N ARG A 70 -6.99 14.49 -0.45
CA ARG A 70 -6.42 15.50 0.47
C ARG A 70 -7.00 15.29 1.87
N ALA A 71 -6.15 15.36 2.90
CA ALA A 71 -6.62 15.40 4.28
C ALA A 71 -7.58 16.59 4.46
N ARG A 72 -8.88 16.36 4.30
CA ARG A 72 -9.80 17.02 5.21
C ARG A 72 -9.50 16.40 6.56
N LYS A 73 -9.17 17.26 7.53
CA LYS A 73 -9.26 16.92 8.95
C LYS A 73 -10.60 16.19 9.15
N GLU A 74 -10.54 14.90 9.39
CA GLU A 74 -11.65 14.12 9.92
C GLU A 74 -11.07 13.24 11.02
N ALA A 75 -11.65 13.16 12.19
CA ALA A 75 -12.65 13.99 12.85
C ALA A 75 -12.55 13.55 14.31
N ALA A 76 -12.77 14.48 15.23
CA ALA A 76 -12.94 14.16 16.63
C ALA A 76 -13.93 13.00 16.80
N ARG A 77 -13.53 11.98 17.57
CA ARG A 77 -14.44 11.28 18.45
C ARG A 77 -13.68 10.76 19.67
#